data_AF-A0A955CKQ3-F1
#
_entry.id   AF-A0A955CKQ3-F1
#
_cell.length_a   1.000
_cell.length_b   1.000
_cell.length_c   1.000
_cell.angle_alpha   90.00
_cell.angle_beta   90.00
_cell.angle_gamma   90.00
#
_symmetry.space_group_name_H-M   'P 1'
#
loop_
_entity.id
_entity.type
_entity.pdbx_description
1 polymer ?
#
loop_
_entity_poly.entity_id
_entity_poly.type
_entity_poly.pdbx_seq_one_letter_code
_entity_poly.pdbx_strand_id
1 'polypeptide(L)'
;CKSEKRFDRPGRRMKYEEPLPDAAREMLARFGATIEYTDREPDGVVNLAETEVTNDDLRYLVFYPGFGALNLDKTLVSDEGTNFIGEMSSLACVSLYDTLVSDDGLKNLLGLRNLEHLDIGCAPG
;
A
#
# COMPACT_ATOMS: atom_id res chain seq x y z
N CYS A 1 32.76 -37.70 -9.61
CA CYS A 1 31.85 -37.90 -8.47
C CYS A 1 31.16 -36.57 -8.17
N LYS A 2 29.98 -36.33 -8.76
CA LYS A 2 28.66 -36.30 -8.09
C LYS A 2 28.62 -35.30 -6.92
N SER A 3 28.40 -34.00 -7.17
CA SER A 3 27.09 -33.31 -7.20
C SER A 3 26.18 -33.61 -6.00
N GLU A 4 26.38 -32.85 -4.92
CA GLU A 4 25.35 -32.66 -3.89
C GLU A 4 24.50 -31.45 -4.27
N LYS A 5 23.32 -31.75 -4.81
CA LYS A 5 22.23 -30.81 -5.00
C LYS A 5 21.75 -30.38 -3.63
N ARG A 6 22.20 -29.22 -3.14
CA ARG A 6 21.41 -28.49 -2.15
C ARG A 6 20.29 -27.85 -2.94
N PHE A 7 19.10 -28.31 -2.61
CA PHE A 7 17.83 -27.87 -3.12
C PHE A 7 17.78 -26.34 -2.97
N ASP A 8 18.16 -25.63 -4.04
CA ASP A 8 17.74 -24.26 -4.29
C ASP A 8 16.23 -24.28 -4.12
N ARG A 9 15.73 -23.85 -2.97
CA ARG A 9 14.36 -23.40 -2.90
C ARG A 9 14.36 -22.15 -3.78
N PRO A 10 13.64 -22.10 -4.91
CA PRO A 10 13.24 -20.81 -5.44
C PRO A 10 12.16 -20.29 -4.47
N GLY A 11 12.57 -19.92 -3.27
CA GLY A 11 11.83 -18.97 -2.48
C GLY A 11 11.77 -17.74 -3.37
N ARG A 12 10.56 -17.37 -3.78
CA ARG A 12 10.31 -16.21 -4.64
C ARG A 12 10.93 -15.00 -3.98
N ARG A 13 12.17 -14.71 -4.35
CA ARG A 13 12.81 -13.42 -4.14
C ARG A 13 12.09 -12.52 -5.13
N MET A 14 10.93 -11.99 -4.72
CA MET A 14 10.34 -10.84 -5.41
C MET A 14 11.41 -9.77 -5.31
N LYS A 15 12.16 -9.63 -6.39
CA LYS A 15 13.16 -8.60 -6.59
C LYS A 15 12.41 -7.28 -6.72
N TYR A 16 12.00 -6.66 -5.63
CA TYR A 16 11.74 -5.21 -5.68
C TYR A 16 13.10 -4.49 -5.68
N GLU A 17 13.91 -4.77 -6.72
CA GLU A 17 15.10 -4.01 -7.08
C GLU A 17 14.72 -2.78 -7.93
N GLU A 18 13.45 -2.62 -8.29
CA GLU A 18 12.96 -1.38 -8.89
C GLU A 18 12.65 -0.41 -7.75
N PRO A 19 13.46 0.66 -7.58
CA PRO A 19 13.18 1.70 -6.61
C PRO A 19 11.81 2.29 -6.93
N LEU A 20 11.10 2.71 -5.88
CA LEU A 20 9.85 3.45 -6.01
C LEU A 20 9.97 4.47 -7.16
N PRO A 21 9.01 4.52 -8.11
CA PRO A 21 9.09 5.46 -9.22
C PRO A 21 9.40 6.87 -8.70
N ASP A 22 10.32 7.58 -9.34
CA ASP A 22 10.70 8.92 -8.89
C ASP A 22 9.47 9.82 -8.72
N ALA A 23 8.46 9.65 -9.58
CA ALA A 23 7.17 10.33 -9.48
C ALA A 23 6.43 10.06 -8.16
N ALA A 24 6.40 8.81 -7.69
CA ALA A 24 5.79 8.47 -6.41
C ALA A 24 6.63 9.04 -5.25
N ARG A 25 7.95 9.06 -5.37
CA ARG A 25 8.84 9.61 -4.34
C ARG A 25 8.69 11.13 -4.23
N GLU A 26 8.57 11.80 -5.37
CA GLU A 26 8.30 13.23 -5.47
C GLU A 26 6.92 13.57 -4.94
N MET A 27 5.90 12.74 -5.23
CA MET A 27 4.55 12.89 -4.68
C MET A 27 4.59 12.81 -3.15
N LEU A 28 5.21 11.78 -2.59
CA LEU A 28 5.33 11.62 -1.14
C LEU A 28 6.11 12.78 -0.51
N ALA A 29 7.24 13.18 -1.12
CA ALA A 29 8.03 14.32 -0.67
C ALA A 29 7.25 15.64 -0.73
N ARG A 30 6.35 15.81 -1.71
CA ARG A 30 5.48 16.99 -1.85
C ARG A 30 4.48 17.09 -0.70
N PHE A 31 3.95 15.97 -0.23
CA PHE A 31 3.03 15.92 0.90
C PHE A 31 3.73 15.79 2.27
N GLY A 32 5.07 15.78 2.29
CA GLY A 32 5.85 15.57 3.52
C GLY A 32 5.76 14.15 4.06
N ALA A 33 5.26 13.21 3.26
CA ALA A 33 5.22 11.79 3.57
C ALA A 33 6.54 11.12 3.22
N THR A 34 6.84 10.04 3.94
CA THR A 34 8.02 9.22 3.68
C THR A 34 7.62 7.75 3.64
N ILE A 35 8.42 6.95 2.95
CA ILE A 35 8.31 5.50 2.98
C ILE A 35 9.33 5.00 3.97
N GLU A 36 8.86 4.26 4.96
CA GLU A 36 9.71 3.51 5.85
C GLU A 36 9.84 2.08 5.33
N TYR A 37 11.04 1.71 4.90
CA TYR A 37 11.32 0.33 4.52
C TYR A 37 11.53 -0.51 5.77
N THR A 38 10.93 -1.69 5.82
CA THR A 38 11.10 -2.62 6.95
C THR A 38 11.74 -3.91 6.49
N ASP A 39 12.48 -4.58 7.37
CA ASP A 39 13.06 -5.90 7.09
C ASP A 39 12.01 -7.03 7.04
N ARG A 40 10.72 -6.71 7.23
CA ARG A 40 9.60 -7.65 7.15
C ARG A 40 8.93 -7.52 5.80
N GLU A 41 8.66 -8.64 5.14
CA GLU A 41 7.73 -8.64 4.00
C GLU A 41 6.29 -8.57 4.54
N PRO A 42 5.45 -7.67 4.01
CA PRO A 42 5.73 -6.72 2.93
C PRO A 42 6.50 -5.48 3.44
N ASP A 43 7.43 -4.97 2.62
CA ASP A 43 8.64 -4.24 3.03
C ASP A 43 8.56 -2.71 3.06
N GLY A 44 7.38 -2.12 2.88
CA GLY A 44 7.19 -0.66 2.92
C GLY A 44 5.98 -0.20 3.72
N VAL A 45 6.18 0.73 4.65
CA VAL A 45 5.14 1.46 5.36
C VAL A 45 5.07 2.88 4.79
N VAL A 46 3.90 3.28 4.31
CA VAL A 46 3.64 4.64 3.81
C VAL A 46 2.65 5.31 4.74
N ASN A 47 3.05 6.46 5.29
CA ASN A 47 2.17 7.28 6.09
C ASN A 47 1.79 8.55 5.33
N LEU A 48 0.53 8.63 4.93
CA LEU A 48 -0.12 9.78 4.29
C LEU A 48 -1.21 10.37 5.20
N ALA A 49 -1.22 10.01 6.49
CA ALA A 49 -2.18 10.55 7.42
C ALA A 49 -2.09 12.09 7.48
N GLU A 50 -3.24 12.76 7.59
CA GLU A 50 -3.34 14.22 7.69
C GLU A 50 -2.74 14.97 6.47
N THR A 51 -2.72 14.32 5.30
CA THR A 51 -2.29 14.94 4.04
C THR A 51 -3.45 15.22 3.09
N GLU A 52 -3.25 16.15 2.16
CA GLU A 52 -4.23 16.48 1.11
C GLU A 52 -4.18 15.50 -0.08
N VAL A 53 -3.77 14.25 0.16
CA VAL A 53 -3.72 13.20 -0.87
C VAL A 53 -5.13 12.92 -1.39
N THR A 54 -5.25 12.84 -2.71
CA THR A 54 -6.49 12.58 -3.42
C THR A 54 -6.47 11.21 -4.12
N ASN A 55 -7.61 10.80 -4.67
CA ASN A 55 -7.73 9.57 -5.46
C ASN A 55 -6.73 9.51 -6.62
N ASP A 56 -6.42 10.64 -7.25
CA ASP A 56 -5.48 10.70 -8.38
C ASP A 56 -4.04 10.46 -7.94
N ASP A 57 -3.66 10.90 -6.74
CA ASP A 57 -2.30 10.72 -6.20
C ASP A 57 -2.02 9.24 -5.89
N LEU A 58 -3.05 8.47 -5.51
CA LEU A 58 -2.92 7.03 -5.25
C LEU A 58 -2.47 6.24 -6.48
N ARG A 59 -2.70 6.73 -7.71
CA ARG A 59 -2.22 6.08 -8.95
C ARG A 59 -0.70 5.91 -8.98
N TYR A 60 0.04 6.81 -8.35
CA TYR A 60 1.50 6.70 -8.26
C TYR A 60 1.95 5.57 -7.33
N LEU A 61 1.11 5.19 -6.35
CA LEU A 61 1.41 4.14 -5.38
C LEU A 61 1.06 2.74 -5.90
N VAL A 62 0.12 2.62 -6.85
CA VAL A 62 -0.31 1.32 -7.42
C VAL A 62 0.85 0.56 -8.06
N PHE A 63 1.79 1.28 -8.65
CA PHE A 63 2.94 0.70 -9.35
C PHE A 63 4.01 0.11 -8.43
N TYR A 64 3.87 0.26 -7.11
CA TYR A 64 4.83 -0.27 -6.15
C TYR A 64 4.24 -1.43 -5.34
N PRO A 65 4.52 -2.68 -5.73
CA PRO A 65 3.90 -3.83 -5.10
C PRO A 65 4.67 -4.32 -3.86
N GLY A 66 5.56 -3.50 -3.29
CA GLY A 66 6.28 -3.78 -2.03
C GLY A 66 5.60 -3.22 -0.78
N PHE A 67 4.53 -2.44 -0.88
CA PHE A 67 3.91 -1.85 0.31
C PHE A 67 3.20 -2.88 1.18
N GLY A 68 3.51 -2.86 2.47
CA GLY A 68 2.88 -3.69 3.49
C GLY A 68 1.92 -2.93 4.37
N ALA A 69 2.14 -1.64 4.58
CA ALA A 69 1.21 -0.81 5.33
C ALA A 69 0.98 0.53 4.64
N LEU A 70 -0.27 0.94 4.57
CA LEU A 70 -0.70 2.21 4.02
C LEU A 70 -1.63 2.92 5.02
N ASN A 71 -1.18 4.05 5.54
CA ASN A 71 -2.00 4.92 6.36
C ASN A 71 -2.50 6.11 5.53
N LEU A 72 -3.83 6.23 5.39
CA LEU A 72 -4.55 7.30 4.69
C LEU A 72 -5.52 8.03 5.62
N ASP A 73 -5.26 8.04 6.93
CA ASP A 73 -6.14 8.67 7.90
C ASP A 73 -6.33 10.17 7.63
N LYS A 74 -7.56 10.69 7.74
CA LYS A 74 -7.89 12.10 7.53
C LYS A 74 -7.43 12.63 6.16
N THR A 75 -7.52 11.80 5.12
CA THR A 75 -7.24 12.18 3.73
C THR A 75 -8.52 12.41 2.94
N LEU A 76 -8.39 13.00 1.74
CA LEU A 76 -9.52 13.25 0.83
C LEU A 76 -9.84 12.06 -0.08
N VAL A 77 -9.34 10.86 0.28
CA VAL A 77 -9.60 9.63 -0.46
C VAL A 77 -11.05 9.21 -0.30
N SER A 78 -11.71 8.89 -1.41
CA SER A 78 -13.09 8.42 -1.47
C SER A 78 -13.17 7.00 -2.04
N ASP A 79 -14.39 6.49 -2.25
CA ASP A 79 -14.65 5.19 -2.88
C ASP A 79 -13.90 5.00 -4.20
N GLU A 80 -13.70 6.07 -4.98
CA GLU A 80 -12.93 5.98 -6.21
C GLU A 80 -11.45 5.61 -5.95
N GLY A 81 -10.87 6.15 -4.88
CA GLY A 81 -9.50 5.87 -4.47
C GLY A 81 -9.30 4.44 -3.99
N THR A 82 -10.33 3.82 -3.39
CA THR A 82 -10.27 2.41 -2.96
C THR A 82 -10.07 1.42 -4.11
N ASN A 83 -10.43 1.80 -5.35
CA ASN A 83 -10.13 0.98 -6.53
C ASN A 83 -8.62 0.82 -6.73
N PHE A 84 -7.86 1.90 -6.56
CA PHE A 84 -6.40 1.87 -6.66
C PHE A 84 -5.77 1.07 -5.52
N ILE A 85 -6.29 1.22 -4.30
CA ILE A 85 -5.83 0.45 -3.14
C ILE A 85 -6.06 -1.05 -3.38
N GLY A 86 -7.20 -1.44 -3.97
CA GLY A 86 -7.51 -2.83 -4.31
C GLY A 86 -6.54 -3.49 -5.32
N GLU A 87 -5.80 -2.70 -6.10
CA GLU A 87 -4.76 -3.21 -7.02
C GLU A 87 -3.43 -3.52 -6.29
N MET A 88 -3.22 -2.96 -5.10
CA MET A 88 -2.00 -3.12 -4.30
C MET A 88 -2.00 -4.45 -3.51
N SER A 89 -1.94 -5.56 -4.23
CA SER A 89 -2.12 -6.92 -3.68
C SER A 89 -1.19 -7.34 -2.53
N SER A 90 -0.11 -6.61 -2.27
CA SER A 90 0.84 -6.85 -1.17
C SER A 90 0.47 -6.17 0.15
N LEU A 91 -0.51 -5.26 0.16
CA LEU A 91 -0.92 -4.57 1.38
C LEU A 91 -1.40 -5.55 2.44
N ALA A 92 -0.80 -5.46 3.62
CA ALA A 92 -1.17 -6.20 4.82
C ALA A 92 -1.94 -5.33 5.82
N CYS A 93 -1.62 -4.04 5.90
CA CYS A 93 -2.26 -3.09 6.80
C CYS A 93 -2.78 -1.88 6.01
N VAL A 94 -4.06 -1.54 6.17
CA VAL A 94 -4.66 -0.35 5.58
C VAL A 94 -5.42 0.42 6.67
N SER A 95 -5.13 1.71 6.80
CA SER A 95 -5.85 2.62 7.71
C SER A 95 -6.56 3.69 6.88
N LEU A 96 -7.88 3.79 7.07
CA LEU A 96 -8.79 4.70 6.35
C LEU A 96 -9.64 5.49 7.34
N TYR A 97 -9.08 5.83 8.51
CA TYR A 97 -9.80 6.54 9.56
C TYR A 97 -10.17 7.96 9.10
N ASP A 98 -11.42 8.39 9.28
CA ASP A 98 -11.88 9.75 8.94
C ASP A 98 -11.63 10.12 7.45
N THR A 99 -11.94 9.17 6.55
CA THR A 99 -11.86 9.34 5.09
C THR A 99 -13.25 9.41 4.46
N LEU A 100 -13.34 9.77 3.18
CA LEU A 100 -14.60 9.81 2.42
C LEU A 100 -15.00 8.44 1.84
N VAL A 101 -14.43 7.36 2.38
CA VAL A 101 -14.70 5.98 1.96
C VAL A 101 -15.98 5.47 2.63
N SER A 102 -16.92 4.99 1.83
CA SER A 102 -18.16 4.36 2.25
C SER A 102 -18.02 2.83 2.31
N ASP A 103 -19.04 2.17 2.86
CA ASP A 103 -19.15 0.70 2.87
C ASP A 103 -19.08 0.09 1.45
N ASP A 104 -19.47 0.84 0.42
CA ASP A 104 -19.37 0.39 -0.97
C ASP A 104 -17.92 0.43 -1.48
N GLY A 105 -17.14 1.46 -1.12
CA GLY A 105 -15.71 1.52 -1.43
C GLY A 105 -14.91 0.40 -0.78
N LEU A 106 -15.28 0.00 0.45
CA LEU A 106 -14.62 -1.12 1.14
C LEU A 106 -14.72 -2.45 0.39
N LYS A 107 -15.72 -2.63 -0.47
CA LYS A 107 -15.84 -3.84 -1.31
C LYS A 107 -14.66 -3.98 -2.27
N ASN A 108 -14.04 -2.88 -2.69
CA ASN A 108 -12.86 -2.92 -3.56
C ASN A 108 -11.62 -3.48 -2.84
N LEU A 109 -11.57 -3.35 -1.51
CA LEU A 109 -10.47 -3.88 -0.69
C LEU A 109 -10.57 -5.41 -0.48
N LEU A 110 -11.72 -6.02 -0.78
CA LEU A 110 -11.90 -7.48 -0.70
C LEU A 110 -10.98 -8.26 -1.66
N GLY A 111 -10.44 -7.60 -2.69
CA GLY A 111 -9.45 -8.17 -3.60
C GLY A 111 -8.07 -8.39 -2.97
N LEU A 112 -7.78 -7.72 -1.85
CA LEU A 112 -6.48 -7.77 -1.16
C LEU A 112 -6.34 -9.04 -0.34
N ARG A 113 -5.70 -10.05 -0.94
CA ARG A 113 -5.54 -11.38 -0.32
C ARG A 113 -4.59 -11.42 0.86
N ASN A 114 -3.71 -10.43 0.98
CA ASN A 114 -2.72 -10.33 2.04
C ASN A 114 -3.12 -9.37 3.15
N LEU A 115 -4.32 -8.77 3.09
CA LEU A 115 -4.78 -7.80 4.08
C LEU A 115 -5.04 -8.51 5.42
N GLU A 116 -4.24 -8.19 6.43
CA GLU A 116 -4.33 -8.70 7.80
C GLU A 116 -5.04 -7.72 8.73
N HIS A 117 -4.82 -6.42 8.51
CA HIS A 117 -5.38 -5.34 9.32
C HIS A 117 -6.04 -4.29 8.43
N LEU A 118 -7.31 -4.02 8.73
CA LEU A 118 -8.07 -2.92 8.13
C LEU A 118 -8.62 -2.08 9.27
N ASP A 119 -8.19 -0.83 9.37
CA ASP A 119 -8.74 0.15 10.29
C ASP A 119 -9.64 1.11 9.51
N ILE A 120 -10.90 1.15 9.92
CA ILE A 120 -11.95 2.00 9.36
C ILE A 120 -12.65 2.67 10.54
N GLY A 121 -12.58 3.99 10.58
CA GLY A 121 -13.12 4.78 11.68
C GLY A 121 -14.02 5.88 11.18
N CYS A 122 -15.11 6.08 11.91
CA CYS A 122 -16.27 6.87 11.54
C CYS A 122 -15.89 8.27 11.03
N ALA A 123 -15.97 8.46 9.71
CA ALA A 123 -16.25 9.76 9.12
C ALA A 123 -17.72 10.12 9.45
N PRO A 124 -18.02 11.35 9.88
CA PRO A 124 -19.40 11.73 10.19
C PRO A 124 -20.25 11.63 8.92
N GLY A 125 -21.22 10.71 8.94
CA GLY A 125 -22.24 10.54 7.90
C GLY A 125 -23.15 11.76 7.74
#